data_AF-A0A347WHJ4-F1
#
_entry.id   AF-A0A347WHJ4-F1
#
_cell.length_a   1.000
_cell.length_b   1.000
_cell.length_c   1.000
_cell.angle_alpha   90.00
_cell.angle_beta   90.00
_cell.angle_gamma   90.00
#
_symmetry.space_group_name_H-M   'P 1'
#
loop_
_entity.id
_entity.type
_entity.pdbx_description
1 polymer ?
#
loop_
_entity_poly.entity_id
_entity_poly.type
_entity_poly.pdbx_seq_one_letter_code
_entity_poly.pdbx_strand_id
1 'polypeptide(L)'
;MRHFKEIAASFIVAICVVLMVQVNQSYGQGFFISPEGMDVSSALAEVQDLPKEIQGFWTYDGDVIDQEMLLRGNQLVVRDEYAGTIYYSIERVNALDDQVYALHWDPDSYEDRYGAQAREDMGEPQPFVFQYNEADDTLTTENYAVFERDYMQESLLLIKTFLTENQPINQRHLTEVDEQFLYETYQTLTDSIDSDSELYQALYSAICEEYPSLELLTGEDYERYGQIVQIFESSNSRLGLVQLNQANPRKVLSWAQAYDLQQDREAMVQDLTPHIEEALMAYLEAEFKAQNVLRIP
;
A
#
# COMPACT_ATOMS: atom_id res chain seq x y z
N MET A 1 -35.17 -18.84 -15.23
CA MET A 1 -34.19 -18.03 -14.48
C MET A 1 -33.10 -18.92 -13.86
N ARG A 2 -32.37 -19.68 -14.70
CA ARG A 2 -31.25 -20.54 -14.26
C ARG A 2 -30.04 -20.47 -15.19
N HIS A 3 -30.02 -19.51 -16.13
CA HIS A 3 -28.96 -19.34 -17.13
C HIS A 3 -28.32 -17.93 -17.10
N PHE A 4 -28.44 -17.21 -15.98
CA PHE A 4 -27.79 -15.89 -15.79
C PHE A 4 -26.63 -15.94 -14.76
N LYS A 5 -26.33 -17.11 -14.20
CA LYS A 5 -25.28 -17.29 -13.17
C LYS A 5 -23.97 -17.90 -13.70
N GLU A 6 -23.92 -18.33 -14.95
CA GLU A 6 -22.73 -18.95 -15.56
C GLU A 6 -22.00 -18.03 -16.54
N ILE A 7 -22.46 -16.78 -16.72
CA ILE A 7 -21.82 -15.81 -17.63
C ILE A 7 -21.00 -14.75 -16.85
N ALA A 8 -21.23 -14.58 -15.55
CA ALA A 8 -20.52 -13.57 -14.76
C ALA A 8 -19.11 -14.01 -14.32
N ALA A 9 -18.92 -15.29 -13.98
CA ALA A 9 -17.61 -15.79 -13.53
C ALA A 9 -16.61 -15.96 -14.68
N SER A 10 -17.07 -16.28 -15.89
CA SER A 10 -16.19 -16.49 -17.06
C SER A 10 -15.85 -15.21 -17.83
N PHE A 11 -16.46 -14.07 -17.50
CA PHE A 11 -16.13 -12.77 -18.11
C PHE A 11 -15.18 -11.92 -17.26
N ILE A 12 -15.14 -12.13 -15.94
CA ILE A 12 -14.28 -11.38 -15.01
C ILE A 12 -12.81 -11.79 -15.17
N VAL A 13 -12.54 -13.06 -15.51
CA VAL A 13 -11.18 -13.56 -15.76
C VAL A 13 -10.68 -13.21 -17.18
N ALA A 14 -11.58 -12.82 -18.10
CA ALA A 14 -11.23 -12.62 -19.52
C ALA A 14 -11.05 -11.14 -19.94
N ILE A 15 -11.26 -10.17 -19.04
CA ILE A 15 -11.17 -8.73 -19.39
C ILE A 15 -10.20 -7.94 -18.49
N CYS A 16 -9.83 -8.41 -17.30
CA CYS A 16 -9.09 -7.58 -16.33
C CYS A 16 -7.59 -7.91 -16.21
N VAL A 17 -6.96 -8.25 -17.34
CA VAL A 17 -5.49 -8.26 -17.39
C VAL A 17 -5.06 -7.59 -18.69
N VAL A 18 -4.75 -6.30 -18.60
CA VAL A 18 -3.86 -5.58 -19.56
C VAL A 18 -2.42 -6.14 -19.44
N LEU A 19 -2.24 -7.35 -18.93
CA LEU A 19 -1.04 -8.16 -18.99
C LEU A 19 -1.29 -9.59 -19.50
N MET A 20 -2.50 -10.00 -19.94
CA MET A 20 -2.68 -11.31 -20.63
C MET A 20 -3.80 -11.35 -21.70
N VAL A 21 -3.37 -11.36 -22.97
CA VAL A 21 -3.87 -12.16 -24.12
C VAL A 21 -5.07 -11.65 -24.96
N GLN A 22 -4.80 -10.97 -26.10
CA GLN A 22 -4.94 -11.49 -27.48
C GLN A 22 -4.88 -10.36 -28.54
N VAL A 23 -3.88 -10.39 -29.43
CA VAL A 23 -4.11 -10.07 -30.86
C VAL A 23 -3.41 -11.11 -31.71
N ASN A 24 -4.18 -12.09 -32.18
CA ASN A 24 -3.86 -12.83 -33.39
C ASN A 24 -4.81 -12.32 -34.48
N GLN A 25 -4.21 -11.85 -35.59
CA GLN A 25 -4.78 -11.45 -36.89
C GLN A 25 -4.93 -9.94 -37.20
N SER A 26 -3.90 -9.46 -37.92
CA SER A 26 -3.92 -8.53 -39.08
C SER A 26 -4.35 -7.08 -38.78
N TYR A 27 -3.46 -6.07 -38.82
CA TYR A 27 -2.84 -5.49 -40.01
C TYR A 27 -1.81 -4.42 -39.58
N GLY A 28 -0.67 -4.32 -40.28
CA GLY A 28 0.03 -3.04 -40.53
C GLY A 28 1.18 -2.64 -39.60
N GLN A 29 2.38 -3.14 -39.93
CA GLN A 29 3.71 -2.55 -39.64
C GLN A 29 3.95 -1.87 -38.28
N GLY A 30 4.52 -2.63 -37.34
CA GLY A 30 5.17 -2.16 -36.12
C GLY A 30 6.17 -3.23 -35.66
N PHE A 31 7.26 -2.84 -35.02
CA PHE A 31 8.43 -3.67 -34.71
C PHE A 31 8.08 -5.06 -34.13
N PHE A 32 8.55 -6.12 -34.79
CA PHE A 32 8.51 -7.48 -34.27
C PHE A 32 9.63 -7.66 -33.23
N ILE A 33 9.30 -7.88 -31.97
CA ILE A 33 10.13 -8.72 -31.11
C ILE A 33 9.69 -10.16 -31.42
N SER A 34 10.42 -10.83 -32.30
CA SER A 34 10.17 -12.25 -32.60
C SER A 34 10.69 -13.09 -31.43
N PRO A 35 9.88 -13.99 -30.82
CA PRO A 35 10.37 -14.91 -29.79
C PRO A 35 11.31 -16.00 -30.34
N GLU A 36 11.43 -16.13 -31.66
CA GLU A 36 12.31 -17.09 -32.31
C GLU A 36 13.67 -16.44 -32.61
N GLY A 37 14.54 -16.38 -31.61
CA GLY A 37 15.93 -15.96 -31.82
C GLY A 37 16.72 -15.52 -30.59
N MET A 38 16.08 -15.35 -29.42
CA MET A 38 16.83 -15.05 -28.20
C MET A 38 17.28 -16.37 -27.57
N ASP A 39 18.57 -16.68 -27.73
CA ASP A 39 19.24 -17.71 -26.96
C ASP A 39 19.24 -17.29 -25.49
N VAL A 40 18.20 -17.70 -24.75
CA VAL A 40 18.00 -17.41 -23.31
C VAL A 40 19.03 -18.15 -22.42
N SER A 41 20.08 -18.75 -23.00
CA SER A 41 21.16 -19.41 -22.25
C SER A 41 22.31 -18.47 -21.87
N SER A 42 22.30 -17.20 -22.28
CA SER A 42 23.29 -16.21 -21.86
C SER A 42 22.78 -15.34 -20.70
N ALA A 43 23.09 -15.79 -19.48
CA ALA A 43 23.18 -15.01 -18.24
C ALA A 43 22.09 -13.94 -17.99
N LEU A 44 20.89 -14.38 -17.59
CA LEU A 44 20.00 -13.53 -16.79
C LEU A 44 20.76 -13.13 -15.52
N ALA A 45 21.03 -11.84 -15.34
CA ALA A 45 21.49 -11.33 -14.07
C ALA A 45 20.27 -11.25 -13.14
N GLU A 46 20.19 -12.20 -12.21
CA GLU A 46 19.26 -12.09 -11.09
C GLU A 46 19.64 -10.85 -10.29
N VAL A 47 18.71 -9.90 -10.20
CA VAL A 47 18.87 -8.72 -9.36
C VAL A 47 18.31 -9.08 -8.00
N GLN A 48 19.14 -8.93 -6.96
CA GLN A 48 18.81 -9.37 -5.60
C GLN A 48 17.58 -8.64 -5.02
N ASP A 49 17.32 -7.42 -5.49
CA ASP A 49 16.21 -6.57 -5.05
C ASP A 49 15.59 -5.84 -6.24
N LEU A 50 14.34 -5.38 -6.08
CA LEU A 50 13.68 -4.52 -7.06
C LEU A 50 14.48 -3.21 -7.24
N PRO A 51 14.96 -2.88 -8.46
CA PRO A 51 15.74 -1.68 -8.71
C PRO A 51 15.02 -0.42 -8.28
N LYS A 52 15.74 0.51 -7.65
CA LYS A 52 15.14 1.71 -7.02
C LYS A 52 14.41 2.58 -8.04
N GLU A 53 14.93 2.63 -9.27
CA GLU A 53 14.38 3.39 -10.37
C GLU A 53 12.98 2.92 -10.80
N ILE A 54 12.62 1.64 -10.62
CA ILE A 54 11.28 1.14 -10.96
C ILE A 54 10.35 1.03 -9.74
N GLN A 55 10.88 1.23 -8.53
CA GLN A 55 10.04 1.31 -7.33
C GLN A 55 9.25 2.62 -7.35
N GLY A 56 7.95 2.56 -7.08
CA GLY A 56 7.08 3.73 -7.09
C GLY A 56 5.61 3.38 -7.22
N PHE A 57 4.78 4.43 -7.23
CA PHE A 57 3.40 4.39 -7.69
C PHE A 57 3.35 4.77 -9.16
N TRP A 58 2.59 4.02 -9.92
CA TRP A 58 2.52 4.07 -11.36
C TRP A 58 1.06 4.09 -11.76
N THR A 59 0.70 4.96 -12.69
CA THR A 59 -0.68 5.13 -13.15
C THR A 59 -0.75 5.01 -14.66
N TYR A 60 -1.79 4.33 -15.14
CA TYR A 60 -2.12 4.23 -16.54
C TYR A 60 -3.54 4.75 -16.72
N ASP A 61 -3.68 5.86 -17.44
CA ASP A 61 -4.96 6.42 -17.90
C ASP A 61 -5.24 5.84 -19.30
N GLY A 62 -6.08 4.81 -19.32
CA GLY A 62 -6.40 4.06 -20.52
C GLY A 62 -7.79 4.41 -21.04
N ASP A 63 -7.98 4.35 -22.36
CA ASP A 63 -9.28 4.63 -23.00
C ASP A 63 -10.47 3.81 -22.45
N VAL A 64 -10.19 2.68 -21.80
CA VAL A 64 -11.18 1.70 -21.32
C VAL A 64 -11.07 1.41 -19.82
N ILE A 65 -9.87 1.50 -19.26
CA ILE A 65 -9.56 1.11 -17.88
C ILE A 65 -8.42 1.98 -17.38
N ASP A 66 -8.62 2.55 -16.19
CA ASP A 66 -7.55 3.15 -15.40
C ASP A 66 -6.92 2.08 -14.51
N GLN A 67 -5.60 2.08 -14.44
CA GLN A 67 -4.84 1.16 -13.57
C GLN A 67 -3.85 1.91 -12.71
N GLU A 68 -3.78 1.49 -11.44
CA GLU A 68 -2.75 1.91 -10.49
C GLU A 68 -1.86 0.70 -10.18
N MET A 69 -0.56 0.93 -10.11
CA MET A 69 0.43 -0.07 -9.76
C MET A 69 1.40 0.47 -8.71
N LEU A 70 1.56 -0.25 -7.59
CA LEU A 70 2.61 -0.01 -6.61
C LEU A 70 3.66 -1.10 -6.73
N LEU A 71 4.89 -0.67 -7.02
CA LEU A 71 6.09 -1.50 -7.03
C LEU A 71 7.00 -1.07 -5.87
N ARG A 72 7.16 -1.91 -4.84
CA ARG A 72 8.01 -1.57 -3.69
C ARG A 72 8.54 -2.81 -2.99
N GLY A 73 9.85 -2.85 -2.75
CA GLY A 73 10.50 -4.01 -2.13
C GLY A 73 10.22 -5.29 -2.92
N ASN A 74 9.57 -6.27 -2.28
CA ASN A 74 9.17 -7.53 -2.91
C ASN A 74 7.66 -7.59 -3.22
N GLN A 75 6.99 -6.45 -3.36
CA GLN A 75 5.55 -6.39 -3.61
C GLN A 75 5.24 -5.66 -4.91
N LEU A 76 4.32 -6.27 -5.67
CA LEU A 76 3.56 -5.64 -6.73
C LEU A 76 2.10 -5.63 -6.31
N VAL A 77 1.50 -4.44 -6.25
CA VAL A 77 0.07 -4.27 -6.02
C VAL A 77 -0.52 -3.62 -7.26
N VAL A 78 -1.53 -4.25 -7.85
CA VAL A 78 -2.24 -3.72 -9.02
C VAL A 78 -3.67 -3.43 -8.61
N ARG A 79 -4.19 -2.28 -9.00
CA ARG A 79 -5.58 -1.91 -8.78
C ARG A 79 -6.20 -1.42 -10.07
N ASP A 80 -7.38 -1.94 -10.37
CA ASP A 80 -8.24 -1.39 -11.42
C ASP A 80 -9.68 -1.30 -10.93
N GLU A 81 -10.50 -0.51 -11.64
CA GLU A 81 -11.87 -0.21 -11.25
C GLU A 81 -12.83 -1.42 -11.26
N TYR A 82 -12.48 -2.52 -11.97
CA TYR A 82 -13.33 -3.71 -12.11
C TYR A 82 -12.89 -4.87 -11.23
N ALA A 83 -11.59 -5.12 -11.12
CA ALA A 83 -11.01 -6.23 -10.36
C ALA A 83 -10.69 -5.86 -8.91
N GLY A 84 -10.69 -4.57 -8.57
CA GLY A 84 -10.25 -4.09 -7.27
C GLY A 84 -8.74 -4.23 -7.10
N THR A 85 -8.26 -4.47 -5.87
CA THR A 85 -6.82 -4.52 -5.55
C THR A 85 -6.29 -5.95 -5.47
N ILE A 86 -5.28 -6.26 -6.27
CA ILE A 86 -4.59 -7.55 -6.31
C ILE A 86 -3.14 -7.38 -5.83
N TYR A 87 -2.69 -8.31 -4.97
CA TYR A 87 -1.37 -8.31 -4.36
C TYR A 87 -0.56 -9.51 -4.85
N TYR A 88 0.65 -9.23 -5.36
CA TYR A 88 1.62 -10.23 -5.80
C TYR A 88 2.90 -10.08 -4.98
N SER A 89 3.38 -11.20 -4.43
CA SER A 89 4.70 -11.29 -3.82
C SER A 89 5.72 -11.58 -4.93
N ILE A 90 6.73 -10.72 -5.09
CA ILE A 90 7.79 -10.88 -6.08
C ILE A 90 8.82 -11.88 -5.52
N GLU A 91 9.02 -12.99 -6.23
CA GLU A 91 10.03 -14.01 -5.88
C GLU A 91 11.38 -13.73 -6.52
N ARG A 92 11.39 -13.13 -7.72
CA ARG A 92 12.60 -12.92 -8.51
C ARG A 92 12.46 -11.78 -9.49
N VAL A 93 13.52 -11.01 -9.65
CA VAL A 93 13.64 -9.94 -10.66
C VAL A 93 14.76 -10.28 -11.62
N ASN A 94 14.44 -10.33 -12.91
CA ASN A 94 15.42 -10.51 -13.99
C ASN A 94 15.56 -9.21 -14.78
N ALA A 95 16.79 -8.73 -14.98
CA ALA A 95 17.09 -7.74 -16.00
C ALA A 95 17.35 -8.47 -17.33
N LEU A 96 16.49 -8.25 -18.33
CA LEU A 96 16.58 -8.90 -19.64
C LEU A 96 17.50 -8.13 -20.59
N ASP A 97 17.53 -6.81 -20.46
CA ASP A 97 18.41 -5.86 -21.15
C ASP A 97 18.52 -4.57 -20.30
N ASP A 98 19.33 -3.60 -20.73
CA ASP A 98 19.35 -2.26 -20.14
C ASP A 98 17.93 -1.69 -20.13
N GLN A 99 17.38 -1.50 -18.92
CA GLN A 99 16.04 -0.98 -18.64
C GLN A 99 14.86 -1.91 -18.94
N VAL A 100 15.06 -3.20 -19.24
CA VAL A 100 13.96 -4.18 -19.37
C VAL A 100 13.97 -5.14 -18.18
N TYR A 101 12.85 -5.19 -17.45
CA TYR A 101 12.70 -5.97 -16.22
C TYR A 101 11.58 -6.99 -16.35
N ALA A 102 11.80 -8.20 -15.84
CA ALA A 102 10.80 -9.24 -15.68
C ALA A 102 10.65 -9.60 -14.19
N LEU A 103 9.47 -9.35 -13.64
CA LEU A 103 9.10 -9.65 -12.25
C LEU A 103 8.38 -10.99 -12.20
N HIS A 104 9.02 -11.99 -11.61
CA HIS A 104 8.39 -13.27 -11.30
C HIS A 104 7.75 -13.18 -9.92
N TRP A 105 6.52 -13.67 -9.81
CA TRP A 105 5.73 -13.61 -8.59
C TRP A 105 5.46 -15.01 -8.04
N ASP A 106 5.32 -15.11 -6.73
CA ASP A 106 5.17 -16.35 -5.98
C ASP A 106 3.73 -16.91 -6.09
N PRO A 107 3.53 -18.04 -6.81
CA PRO A 107 2.23 -18.66 -6.96
C PRO A 107 1.65 -19.20 -5.67
N ASP A 108 2.48 -19.66 -4.74
CA ASP A 108 2.04 -20.23 -3.48
C ASP A 108 1.55 -19.11 -2.56
N SER A 109 2.25 -17.97 -2.51
CA SER A 109 1.81 -16.78 -1.77
C SER A 109 0.46 -16.23 -2.26
N TYR A 110 0.23 -16.28 -3.58
CA TYR A 110 -1.06 -15.91 -4.17
C TYR A 110 -2.17 -16.90 -3.80
N GLU A 111 -1.90 -18.20 -3.86
CA GLU A 111 -2.84 -19.24 -3.45
C GLU A 111 -3.21 -19.10 -1.96
N ASP A 112 -2.24 -18.85 -1.08
CA ASP A 112 -2.50 -18.60 0.33
C ASP A 112 -3.43 -17.39 0.53
N ARG A 113 -3.19 -16.32 -0.24
CA ARG A 113 -3.95 -15.06 -0.14
C ARG A 113 -5.33 -15.13 -0.75
N TYR A 114 -5.54 -15.84 -1.86
CA TYR A 114 -6.79 -15.82 -2.63
C TYR A 114 -7.50 -17.17 -2.71
N GLY A 115 -6.78 -18.27 -2.55
CA GLY A 115 -7.28 -19.65 -2.54
C GLY A 115 -6.94 -20.42 -3.82
N ALA A 116 -6.97 -21.75 -3.73
CA ALA A 116 -6.63 -22.66 -4.84
C ALA A 116 -7.45 -22.43 -6.12
N GLN A 117 -8.74 -22.08 -5.98
CA GLN A 117 -9.58 -21.79 -7.15
C GLN A 117 -9.10 -20.55 -7.91
N ALA A 118 -8.74 -19.47 -7.21
CA ALA A 118 -8.21 -18.27 -7.84
C ALA A 118 -6.87 -18.55 -8.56
N ARG A 119 -6.07 -19.47 -8.00
CA ARG A 119 -4.82 -19.93 -8.60
C ARG A 119 -5.04 -20.77 -9.86
N GLU A 120 -6.07 -21.61 -9.88
CA GLU A 120 -6.47 -22.40 -11.05
C GLU A 120 -7.03 -21.51 -12.17
N ASP A 121 -7.93 -20.59 -11.82
CA ASP A 121 -8.61 -19.69 -12.77
C ASP A 121 -7.62 -18.78 -13.52
N MET A 122 -6.52 -18.39 -12.84
CA MET A 122 -5.49 -17.52 -13.40
C MET A 122 -4.50 -18.27 -14.34
N GLY A 123 -4.45 -19.60 -14.32
CA GLY A 123 -3.59 -20.39 -15.21
C GLY A 123 -2.10 -20.40 -14.82
N GLU A 124 -1.19 -20.64 -15.78
CA GLU A 124 0.25 -20.67 -15.50
C GLU A 124 0.81 -19.26 -15.20
N PRO A 125 1.48 -19.04 -14.05
CA PRO A 125 2.08 -17.76 -13.69
C PRO A 125 3.01 -17.24 -14.78
N GLN A 126 2.66 -16.09 -15.36
CA GLN A 126 3.54 -15.36 -16.27
C GLN A 126 4.23 -14.23 -15.51
N PRO A 127 5.50 -13.93 -15.81
CA PRO A 127 6.17 -12.77 -15.25
C PRO A 127 5.53 -11.48 -15.74
N PHE A 128 5.62 -10.43 -14.94
CA PHE A 128 5.30 -9.08 -15.37
C PHE A 128 6.51 -8.45 -16.02
N VAL A 129 6.41 -8.11 -17.31
CA VAL A 129 7.53 -7.57 -18.08
C VAL A 129 7.27 -6.10 -18.41
N PHE A 130 8.26 -5.25 -18.09
CA PHE A 130 8.21 -3.82 -18.31
C PHE A 130 9.54 -3.31 -18.86
N GLN A 131 9.46 -2.31 -19.74
CA GLN A 131 10.58 -1.45 -20.12
C GLN A 131 10.47 -0.13 -19.36
N TYR A 132 11.52 0.22 -18.62
CA TYR A 132 11.68 1.52 -18.00
C TYR A 132 12.29 2.52 -18.99
N ASN A 133 11.74 3.71 -19.08
CA ASN A 133 12.31 4.82 -19.84
C ASN A 133 12.71 5.92 -18.85
N GLU A 134 14.02 6.06 -18.61
CA GLU A 134 14.56 7.05 -17.68
C GLU A 134 14.35 8.50 -18.14
N ALA A 135 14.26 8.76 -19.45
CA ALA A 135 14.14 10.12 -19.96
C ALA A 135 12.75 10.72 -19.67
N ASP A 136 11.72 9.88 -19.74
CA ASP A 136 10.32 10.28 -19.53
C ASP A 136 9.77 9.79 -18.17
N ASP A 137 10.55 9.00 -17.41
CA ASP A 137 10.16 8.33 -16.16
C ASP A 137 8.84 7.56 -16.28
N THR A 138 8.82 6.63 -17.24
CA THR A 138 7.65 5.79 -17.55
C THR A 138 7.99 4.30 -17.54
N LEU A 139 7.01 3.46 -17.21
CA LEU A 139 7.07 2.02 -17.43
C LEU A 139 6.17 1.63 -18.60
N THR A 140 6.71 0.95 -19.60
CA THR A 140 5.95 0.41 -20.73
C THR A 140 5.83 -1.10 -20.61
N THR A 141 4.62 -1.63 -20.59
CA THR A 141 4.35 -3.09 -20.58
C THR A 141 4.50 -3.70 -21.98
N GLU A 142 4.54 -5.04 -22.07
CA GLU A 142 4.59 -5.76 -23.36
C GLU A 142 3.41 -5.47 -24.30
N ASN A 143 2.27 -5.06 -23.75
CA ASN A 143 1.09 -4.68 -24.53
C ASN A 143 0.96 -3.17 -24.75
N TYR A 144 2.07 -2.43 -24.60
CA TYR A 144 2.18 -0.99 -24.88
C TYR A 144 1.35 -0.08 -23.97
N ALA A 145 0.95 -0.55 -22.78
CA ALA A 145 0.43 0.35 -21.74
C ALA A 145 1.61 1.13 -21.18
N VAL A 146 1.49 2.46 -21.16
CA VAL A 146 2.53 3.37 -20.67
C VAL A 146 2.05 3.92 -19.34
N PHE A 147 2.74 3.51 -18.27
CA PHE A 147 2.48 3.99 -16.93
C PHE A 147 3.37 5.19 -16.63
N GLU A 148 2.76 6.24 -16.11
CA GLU A 148 3.43 7.44 -15.61
C GLU A 148 3.58 7.34 -14.09
N ARG A 149 4.70 7.84 -13.55
CA ARG A 149 4.91 7.84 -12.11
C ARG A 149 3.96 8.81 -11.42
N ASP A 150 3.23 8.31 -10.42
CA ASP A 150 2.39 9.12 -9.55
C ASP A 150 3.17 9.58 -8.32
N TYR A 151 3.85 10.72 -8.47
CA TYR A 151 4.58 11.38 -7.40
C TYR A 151 3.69 11.85 -6.25
N MET A 152 2.40 12.12 -6.52
CA MET A 152 1.45 12.54 -5.48
C MET A 152 1.14 11.36 -4.57
N GLN A 153 0.80 10.20 -5.12
CA GLN A 153 0.52 8.99 -4.33
C GLN A 153 1.75 8.49 -3.58
N GLU A 154 2.95 8.60 -4.16
CA GLU A 154 4.19 8.31 -3.43
C GLU A 154 4.39 9.24 -2.24
N SER A 155 4.15 10.54 -2.44
CA SER A 155 4.21 11.54 -1.36
C SER A 155 3.16 11.24 -0.29
N LEU A 156 1.93 10.93 -0.69
CA LEU A 156 0.83 10.61 0.23
C LEU A 156 1.13 9.38 1.07
N LEU A 157 1.73 8.32 0.48
CA LEU A 157 2.16 7.16 1.25
C LEU A 157 3.17 7.57 2.34
N LEU A 158 4.19 8.35 1.99
CA LEU A 158 5.19 8.82 2.95
C LEU A 158 4.55 9.69 4.03
N ILE A 159 3.73 10.67 3.65
CA ILE A 159 3.03 11.56 4.58
C ILE A 159 2.20 10.75 5.57
N LYS A 160 1.39 9.81 5.09
CA LYS A 160 0.55 8.94 5.94
C LYS A 160 1.42 8.10 6.87
N THR A 161 2.49 7.48 6.38
CA THR A 161 3.42 6.71 7.21
C THR A 161 4.00 7.58 8.34
N PHE A 162 4.61 8.72 8.01
CA PHE A 162 5.21 9.60 9.01
C PHE A 162 4.20 10.14 10.01
N LEU A 163 2.98 10.49 9.58
CA LEU A 163 1.91 10.86 10.50
C LEU A 163 1.58 9.74 11.48
N THR A 164 1.38 8.50 11.02
CA THR A 164 1.06 7.37 11.90
C THR A 164 2.20 6.96 12.83
N GLU A 165 3.45 7.22 12.43
CA GLU A 165 4.64 6.91 13.21
C GLU A 165 5.00 7.99 14.23
N ASN A 166 4.54 9.23 14.06
CA ASN A 166 4.99 10.36 14.87
C ASN A 166 3.86 11.13 15.56
N GLN A 167 2.60 10.96 15.15
CA GLN A 167 1.46 11.74 15.63
C GLN A 167 0.39 10.81 16.22
N PRO A 168 -0.49 11.29 17.13
CA PRO A 168 -1.59 10.48 17.70
C PRO A 168 -2.72 10.29 16.68
N ILE A 169 -2.44 9.52 15.63
CA ILE A 169 -3.31 9.18 14.51
C ILE A 169 -2.96 7.79 13.98
N ASN A 170 -3.91 7.14 13.30
CA ASN A 170 -3.69 5.82 12.69
C ASN A 170 -4.29 5.79 11.28
N GLN A 171 -4.06 4.69 10.55
CA GLN A 171 -4.48 4.59 9.15
C GLN A 171 -5.99 4.77 8.96
N ARG A 172 -6.82 4.32 9.90
CA ARG A 172 -8.28 4.46 9.80
C ARG A 172 -8.76 5.90 9.89
N HIS A 173 -8.12 6.71 10.73
CA HIS A 173 -8.40 8.14 10.72
C HIS A 173 -7.98 8.75 9.38
N LEU A 174 -6.82 8.34 8.85
CA LEU A 174 -6.30 8.84 7.58
C LEU A 174 -7.10 8.39 6.35
N THR A 175 -7.91 7.32 6.42
CA THR A 175 -8.83 6.96 5.33
C THR A 175 -10.01 7.92 5.20
N GLU A 176 -10.30 8.72 6.22
CA GLU A 176 -11.36 9.73 6.20
C GLU A 176 -10.84 11.14 5.84
N VAL A 177 -9.51 11.32 5.74
CA VAL A 177 -8.88 12.57 5.33
C VAL A 177 -8.77 12.60 3.81
N ASP A 178 -9.25 13.68 3.19
CA ASP A 178 -9.12 13.89 1.75
C ASP A 178 -7.64 13.95 1.34
N GLU A 179 -7.29 13.19 0.29
CA GLU A 179 -5.91 13.06 -0.15
C GLU A 179 -5.37 14.35 -0.78
N GLN A 180 -6.21 15.10 -1.50
CA GLN A 180 -5.81 16.36 -2.09
C GLN A 180 -5.50 17.39 -0.99
N PHE A 181 -6.38 17.49 0.01
CA PHE A 181 -6.13 18.31 1.20
C PHE A 181 -4.80 17.95 1.87
N LEU A 182 -4.57 16.66 2.10
CA LEU A 182 -3.38 16.18 2.79
C LEU A 182 -2.10 16.54 2.02
N TYR A 183 -2.10 16.33 0.70
CA TYR A 183 -0.97 16.64 -0.16
C TYR A 183 -0.71 18.15 -0.26
N GLU A 184 -1.72 18.96 -0.57
CA GLU A 184 -1.58 20.41 -0.73
C GLU A 184 -1.15 21.10 0.58
N THR A 185 -1.70 20.65 1.71
CA THR A 185 -1.33 21.17 3.03
C THR A 185 0.12 20.83 3.36
N TYR A 186 0.55 19.59 3.10
CA TYR A 186 1.94 19.19 3.28
C TYR A 186 2.90 20.05 2.44
N GLN A 187 2.62 20.21 1.14
CA GLN A 187 3.43 21.04 0.24
C GLN A 187 3.54 22.49 0.73
N THR A 188 2.41 23.06 1.16
CA THR A 188 2.38 24.44 1.71
C THR A 188 3.23 24.56 2.98
N LEU A 189 3.21 23.56 3.85
CA LEU A 189 3.98 23.59 5.10
C LEU A 189 5.48 23.36 4.85
N THR A 190 5.86 22.50 3.92
CA THR A 190 7.28 22.23 3.58
C THR A 190 8.01 23.47 3.06
N ASP A 191 7.30 24.44 2.49
CA ASP A 191 7.89 25.72 2.06
C ASP A 191 8.33 26.61 3.24
N SER A 192 7.86 26.31 4.46
CA SER A 192 8.01 27.19 5.63
C SER A 192 8.54 26.51 6.89
N ILE A 193 8.61 25.18 6.92
CA ILE A 193 9.02 24.40 8.09
C ILE A 193 10.14 23.43 7.68
N ASP A 194 11.35 23.67 8.19
CA ASP A 194 12.53 22.86 7.89
C ASP A 194 12.67 21.61 8.78
N SER A 195 11.95 21.56 9.90
CA SER A 195 12.03 20.47 10.89
C SER A 195 10.91 19.46 10.66
N ASP A 196 11.26 18.21 10.33
CA ASP A 196 10.27 17.14 10.12
C ASP A 196 9.28 17.01 11.30
N SER A 197 9.79 17.08 12.54
CA SER A 197 8.95 17.00 13.74
C SER A 197 7.93 18.14 13.81
N GLU A 198 8.33 19.35 13.44
CA GLU A 198 7.44 20.52 13.46
C GLU A 198 6.47 20.46 12.27
N LEU A 199 6.93 19.97 11.12
CA LEU A 199 6.15 19.81 9.90
C LEU A 199 4.98 18.84 10.13
N TYR A 200 5.26 17.64 10.64
CA TYR A 200 4.20 16.65 10.87
C TYR A 200 3.27 17.03 12.03
N GLN A 201 3.76 17.79 13.03
CA GLN A 201 2.89 18.34 14.07
C GLN A 201 1.96 19.44 13.52
N ALA A 202 2.48 20.31 12.65
CA ALA A 202 1.67 21.34 11.98
C ALA A 202 0.63 20.69 11.05
N LEU A 203 1.01 19.66 10.29
CA LEU A 203 0.09 18.91 9.44
C LEU A 203 -0.98 18.20 10.27
N TYR A 204 -0.61 17.56 11.38
CA TYR A 204 -1.58 16.97 12.32
C TYR A 204 -2.57 18.01 12.85
N SER A 205 -2.07 19.20 13.20
CA SER A 205 -2.93 20.29 13.69
C SER A 205 -3.91 20.76 12.61
N ALA A 206 -3.48 20.87 11.36
CA ALA A 206 -4.35 21.19 10.24
C ALA A 206 -5.44 20.12 10.02
N ILE A 207 -5.10 18.84 10.15
CA ILE A 207 -6.08 17.74 10.08
C ILE A 207 -7.10 17.86 11.22
N CYS A 208 -6.68 18.16 12.45
CA CYS A 208 -7.58 18.35 13.58
C CYS A 208 -8.58 19.50 13.36
N GLU A 209 -8.14 20.58 12.73
CA GLU A 209 -8.97 21.75 12.42
C GLU A 209 -9.98 21.47 11.30
N GLU A 210 -9.53 20.85 10.20
CA GLU A 210 -10.37 20.58 9.03
C GLU A 210 -11.31 19.39 9.25
N TYR A 211 -10.89 18.38 10.02
CA TYR A 211 -11.64 17.15 10.26
C TYR A 211 -11.99 16.94 11.75
N PRO A 212 -12.80 17.84 12.35
CA PRO A 212 -13.15 17.75 13.77
C PRO A 212 -13.95 16.48 14.11
N SER A 213 -14.61 15.85 13.12
CA SER A 213 -15.35 14.59 13.28
C SER A 213 -14.46 13.39 13.58
N LEU A 214 -13.16 13.45 13.25
CA LEU A 214 -12.20 12.40 13.60
C LEU A 214 -11.89 12.36 15.09
N GLU A 215 -12.27 13.41 15.82
CA GLU A 215 -12.07 13.52 17.26
C GLU A 215 -10.60 13.23 17.65
N LEU A 216 -9.65 13.79 16.89
CA LEU A 216 -8.22 13.65 17.17
C LEU A 216 -7.85 14.33 18.51
N LEU A 217 -6.69 13.98 19.06
CA LEU A 217 -6.24 14.49 20.35
C LEU A 217 -5.61 15.88 20.18
N THR A 218 -6.05 16.86 20.94
CA THR A 218 -5.56 18.25 20.86
C THR A 218 -5.28 18.81 22.25
N GLY A 219 -4.40 19.80 22.37
CA GLY A 219 -4.13 20.50 23.63
C GLY A 219 -3.62 19.56 24.74
N GLU A 220 -4.21 19.65 25.93
CA GLU A 220 -3.78 18.84 27.09
C GLU A 220 -3.89 17.33 26.84
N ASP A 221 -4.88 16.88 26.05
CA ASP A 221 -5.06 15.47 25.72
C ASP A 221 -3.92 14.95 24.82
N TYR A 222 -3.45 15.78 23.89
CA TYR A 222 -2.29 15.48 23.04
C TYR A 222 -1.02 15.34 23.89
N GLU A 223 -0.75 16.30 24.78
CA GLU A 223 0.41 16.28 25.66
C GLU A 223 0.39 15.09 26.62
N ARG A 224 -0.78 14.81 27.20
CA ARG A 224 -0.96 13.66 28.12
C ARG A 224 -0.76 12.33 27.40
N TYR A 225 -1.24 12.20 26.16
CA TYR A 225 -0.99 11.01 25.35
C TYR A 225 0.51 10.82 25.05
N GLY A 226 1.22 11.90 24.72
CA GLY A 226 2.68 11.84 24.56
C GLY A 226 3.41 11.32 25.80
N GLN A 227 2.96 11.69 27.00
CA GLN A 227 3.52 11.15 28.25
C GLN A 227 3.22 9.65 28.44
N ILE A 228 2.00 9.21 28.08
CA ILE A 228 1.63 7.79 28.13
C ILE A 228 2.54 6.97 27.20
N VAL A 229 2.74 7.43 25.97
CA VAL A 229 3.64 6.80 24.99
C VAL A 229 5.05 6.67 25.55
N GLN A 230 5.61 7.75 26.11
CA GLN A 230 6.95 7.71 26.73
C GLN A 230 7.05 6.72 27.88
N ILE A 231 5.99 6.56 28.68
CA ILE A 231 5.96 5.57 29.78
C ILE A 231 6.00 4.14 29.21
N PHE A 232 5.22 3.85 28.17
CA PHE A 232 5.23 2.54 27.52
C PHE A 232 6.60 2.24 26.89
N GLU A 233 7.18 3.18 26.15
CA GLU A 233 8.47 3.01 25.46
C GLU A 233 9.67 2.91 26.42
N SER A 234 9.59 3.54 27.59
CA SER A 234 10.63 3.44 28.63
C SER A 234 10.44 2.22 29.56
N SER A 235 9.37 1.45 29.38
CA SER A 235 9.11 0.20 30.10
C SER A 235 9.66 -1.01 29.35
N ASN A 236 9.57 -2.21 29.95
CA ASN A 236 9.86 -3.47 29.24
C ASN A 236 8.72 -3.92 28.30
N SER A 237 7.76 -3.04 27.98
CA SER A 237 6.68 -3.33 27.04
C SER A 237 7.20 -3.40 25.60
N ARG A 238 6.52 -4.19 24.76
CA ARG A 238 6.75 -4.21 23.30
C ARG A 238 5.89 -3.18 22.56
N LEU A 239 5.03 -2.47 23.28
CA LEU A 239 4.11 -1.49 22.73
C LEU A 239 4.79 -0.12 22.71
N GLY A 240 4.88 0.48 21.52
CA GLY A 240 5.33 1.87 21.33
C GLY A 240 4.25 2.71 20.64
N LEU A 241 4.59 3.94 20.25
CA LEU A 241 3.66 4.91 19.66
C LEU A 241 2.76 4.30 18.58
N VAL A 242 3.33 3.57 17.62
CA VAL A 242 2.58 2.96 16.50
C VAL A 242 1.51 1.97 17.00
N GLN A 243 1.85 1.09 17.95
CA GLN A 243 0.89 0.12 18.48
C GLN A 243 -0.21 0.81 19.30
N LEU A 244 0.15 1.82 20.08
CA LEU A 244 -0.82 2.62 20.83
C LEU A 244 -1.77 3.37 19.88
N ASN A 245 -1.25 3.92 18.78
CA ASN A 245 -2.03 4.56 17.73
C ASN A 245 -3.00 3.57 17.05
N GLN A 246 -2.53 2.37 16.71
CA GLN A 246 -3.35 1.31 16.13
C GLN A 246 -4.49 0.88 17.09
N ALA A 247 -4.25 0.89 18.40
CA ALA A 247 -5.28 0.65 19.42
C ALA A 247 -6.29 1.80 19.63
N ASN A 248 -6.16 2.89 18.83
CA ASN A 248 -6.88 4.16 18.91
C ASN A 248 -6.38 5.08 20.04
N PRO A 249 -5.76 6.24 19.72
CA PRO A 249 -5.18 7.16 20.70
C PRO A 249 -6.16 7.62 21.78
N ARG A 250 -7.40 7.93 21.39
CA ARG A 250 -8.45 8.42 22.30
C ARG A 250 -8.89 7.34 23.29
N LYS A 251 -9.00 6.08 22.83
CA LYS A 251 -9.29 4.96 23.74
C LYS A 251 -8.16 4.74 24.74
N VAL A 252 -6.92 4.69 24.26
CA VAL A 252 -5.73 4.54 25.12
C VAL A 252 -5.67 5.65 26.17
N LEU A 253 -5.87 6.91 25.75
CA LEU A 253 -5.94 8.04 26.67
C LEU A 253 -7.03 7.85 27.73
N SER A 254 -8.25 7.44 27.31
CA SER A 254 -9.37 7.23 28.24
C SER A 254 -9.10 6.15 29.28
N TRP A 255 -8.42 5.06 28.92
CA TRP A 255 -8.04 4.02 29.87
C TRP A 255 -6.98 4.52 30.86
N ALA A 256 -6.05 5.35 30.40
CA ALA A 256 -4.99 5.93 31.23
C ALA A 256 -5.44 7.09 32.14
N GLN A 257 -6.68 7.60 32.01
CA GLN A 257 -7.20 8.68 32.85
C GLN A 257 -7.30 8.30 34.34
N ALA A 258 -7.40 7.01 34.65
CA ALA A 258 -7.51 6.52 36.03
C ALA A 258 -6.19 6.56 36.82
N TYR A 259 -5.05 6.83 36.17
CA TYR A 259 -3.71 6.71 36.76
C TYR A 259 -3.03 8.07 36.90
N ASP A 260 -2.24 8.22 37.96
CA ASP A 260 -1.24 9.29 38.06
C ASP A 260 0.02 8.86 37.28
N LEU A 261 0.28 9.52 36.15
CA LEU A 261 1.40 9.21 35.25
C LEU A 261 2.79 9.36 35.91
N GLN A 262 2.89 9.99 37.08
CA GLN A 262 4.14 10.09 37.83
C GLN A 262 4.33 8.97 38.86
N GLN A 263 3.23 8.44 39.42
CA GLN A 263 3.29 7.48 40.53
C GLN A 263 2.96 6.06 40.10
N ASP A 264 2.00 5.90 39.19
CA ASP A 264 1.38 4.61 38.87
C ASP A 264 1.91 4.00 37.57
N ARG A 265 3.10 4.41 37.10
CA ARG A 265 3.63 4.05 35.77
C ARG A 265 3.65 2.55 35.51
N GLU A 266 4.23 1.77 36.43
CA GLU A 266 4.36 0.32 36.27
C GLU A 266 3.00 -0.38 36.34
N ALA A 267 2.14 0.04 37.27
CA ALA A 267 0.78 -0.48 37.41
C ALA A 267 -0.06 -0.19 36.16
N MET A 268 0.02 1.03 35.63
CA MET A 268 -0.65 1.44 34.39
C MET A 268 -0.20 0.57 33.22
N VAL A 269 1.11 0.40 33.00
CA VAL A 269 1.62 -0.44 31.90
C VAL A 269 1.13 -1.87 32.06
N GLN A 270 1.21 -2.44 33.27
CA GLN A 270 0.78 -3.82 33.53
C GLN A 270 -0.71 -4.02 33.26
N ASP A 271 -1.56 -3.09 33.70
CA ASP A 271 -3.02 -3.20 33.61
C ASP A 271 -3.55 -2.87 32.20
N LEU A 272 -2.95 -1.89 31.52
CA LEU A 272 -3.41 -1.46 30.21
C LEU A 272 -2.86 -2.30 29.04
N THR A 273 -1.73 -2.98 29.21
CA THR A 273 -1.13 -3.80 28.13
C THR A 273 -2.12 -4.80 27.52
N PRO A 274 -2.85 -5.63 28.31
CA PRO A 274 -3.81 -6.59 27.75
C PRO A 274 -4.93 -5.92 26.94
N HIS A 275 -5.42 -4.75 27.39
CA HIS A 275 -6.47 -4.00 26.70
C HIS A 275 -5.99 -3.41 25.37
N ILE A 276 -4.76 -2.91 25.34
CA ILE A 276 -4.14 -2.38 24.12
C ILE A 276 -3.89 -3.52 23.12
N GLU A 277 -3.40 -4.67 23.57
CA GLU A 277 -3.18 -5.84 22.71
C GLU A 277 -4.49 -6.36 22.10
N GLU A 278 -5.57 -6.42 22.87
CA GLU A 278 -6.90 -6.79 22.37
C GLU A 278 -7.38 -5.81 21.29
N ALA A 279 -7.25 -4.50 21.53
CA ALA A 279 -7.64 -3.48 20.56
C ALA A 279 -6.77 -3.51 19.30
N LEU A 280 -5.47 -3.78 19.43
CA LEU A 280 -4.55 -3.97 18.32
C LEU A 280 -4.95 -5.19 17.46
N MET A 281 -5.30 -6.31 18.09
CA MET A 281 -5.77 -7.49 17.34
C MET A 281 -7.07 -7.20 16.57
N ALA A 282 -8.02 -6.50 17.19
CA ALA A 282 -9.25 -6.09 16.53
C ALA A 282 -8.98 -5.09 15.37
N TYR A 283 -7.99 -4.21 15.54
CA TYR A 283 -7.51 -3.34 14.47
C TYR A 283 -6.96 -4.17 13.31
N LEU A 284 -5.97 -5.04 13.55
CA LEU A 284 -5.35 -5.86 12.51
C LEU A 284 -6.35 -6.78 11.80
N GLU A 285 -7.32 -7.35 12.52
CA GLU A 285 -8.36 -8.18 11.91
C GLU A 285 -9.25 -7.37 10.96
N ALA A 286 -9.65 -6.16 11.33
CA ALA A 286 -10.46 -5.32 10.46
C ALA A 286 -9.66 -4.73 9.28
N GLU A 287 -8.36 -4.45 9.44
CA GLU A 287 -7.47 -4.12 8.30
C GLU A 287 -7.36 -5.31 7.32
N PHE A 288 -7.14 -6.51 7.86
CA PHE A 288 -7.10 -7.73 7.05
C PHE A 288 -8.43 -7.96 6.32
N LYS A 289 -9.57 -7.73 6.97
CA LYS A 289 -10.88 -7.84 6.31
C LYS A 289 -11.05 -6.79 5.22
N ALA A 290 -10.69 -5.53 5.48
CA ALA A 290 -10.79 -4.44 4.50
C ALA A 290 -9.94 -4.72 3.25
N GLN A 291 -8.73 -5.22 3.42
CA GLN A 291 -7.83 -5.61 2.33
C GLN A 291 -8.32 -6.85 1.56
N ASN A 292 -9.18 -7.67 2.17
CA ASN A 292 -9.68 -8.92 1.60
C ASN A 292 -11.19 -8.88 1.29
N VAL A 293 -11.83 -7.70 1.15
CA VAL A 293 -13.26 -7.59 0.76
C VAL A 293 -13.53 -8.16 -0.65
N LEU A 294 -12.50 -8.45 -1.46
CA LEU A 294 -12.62 -9.24 -2.69
C LEU A 294 -12.84 -10.75 -2.44
N ARG A 295 -12.68 -11.25 -1.21
CA ARG A 295 -13.16 -12.57 -0.83
C ARG A 295 -14.62 -12.43 -0.39
N ILE A 296 -15.54 -12.92 -1.22
CA ILE A 296 -16.81 -13.62 -0.89
C ILE A 296 -17.83 -13.35 -2.02
N PRO A 297 -18.54 -14.36 -2.56
CA PRO A 297 -18.21 -15.77 -2.81
C PRO A 297 -18.46 -16.22 -4.27
#